data_AF-A0A359N0Q3-F1
#
_entry.id   AF-A0A359N0Q3-F1
#
_cell.length_a   1.000
_cell.length_b   1.000
_cell.length_c   1.000
_cell.angle_alpha   90.00
_cell.angle_beta   90.00
_cell.angle_gamma   90.00
#
_symmetry.space_group_name_H-M   'P 1'
#
loop_
_entity.id
_entity.type
_entity.pdbx_description
1 polymer ?
#
loop_
_entity_poly.entity_id
_entity_poly.type
_entity_poly.pdbx_seq_one_letter_code
_entity_poly.pdbx_strand_id
1 'polypeptide(L)' 'MVFLSHSIHQKDQLANDYLFLKDIAKKYNIEITGSISDTLKAYKKLDYVIGMRFHSLVLSIVYNIPFLALSY' A
#
# COMPACT_ATOMS: atom_id res chain seq x y z
N MET A 1 11.08 7.74 1.38
CA MET A 1 9.65 7.94 1.73
C MET A 1 9.06 6.57 2.01
N VAL A 2 8.32 6.40 3.11
CA VAL A 2 7.71 5.09 3.45
C VAL A 2 6.23 5.14 3.09
N PHE A 3 5.81 4.19 2.25
CA PHE A 3 4.42 4.05 1.80
C PHE A 3 3.86 2.72 2.29
N LEU A 4 2.67 2.76 2.87
CA LEU A 4 2.00 1.55 3.33
C LEU A 4 0.82 1.22 2.43
N SER A 5 0.99 0.19 1.60
CA SER A 5 -0.07 -0.33 0.74
C SER A 5 -1.09 -1.10 1.56
N HIS A 6 -2.37 -0.74 1.47
CA HIS A 6 -3.46 -1.38 2.22
C HIS A 6 -4.70 -1.60 1.37
N SER A 7 -5.65 -2.38 1.89
CA SER A 7 -6.96 -2.56 1.25
C SER A 7 -7.78 -1.28 1.36
N ILE A 8 -8.49 -0.90 0.29
CA ILE A 8 -9.43 0.23 0.31
C ILE A 8 -10.83 -0.37 0.17
N HIS A 9 -11.56 -0.46 1.27
CA HIS A 9 -12.94 -0.96 1.29
C HIS A 9 -13.90 0.16 1.73
N GLN A 10 -14.73 0.64 0.81
CA GLN A 10 -15.69 1.73 1.07
C GLN A 10 -16.99 1.26 1.75
N LYS A 11 -17.35 -0.02 1.61
CA LYS A 11 -18.65 -0.56 2.05
C LYS A 11 -18.57 -1.45 3.29
N ASP A 12 -17.39 -1.96 3.63
CA ASP A 12 -17.22 -2.91 4.73
C ASP A 12 -16.24 -2.34 5.75
N GLN A 13 -16.77 -1.92 6.90
CA GLN A 13 -15.98 -1.26 7.95
C GLN A 13 -15.02 -2.23 8.66
N LEU A 14 -15.33 -3.53 8.68
CA LEU A 14 -14.46 -4.55 9.29
C LEU A 14 -13.25 -4.90 8.41
N ALA A 15 -13.38 -4.74 7.09
CA ALA A 15 -12.29 -4.94 6.14
C ALA A 15 -11.49 -3.66 5.85
N ASN A 16 -11.82 -2.53 6.50
CA ASN A 16 -11.22 -1.25 6.18
C ASN A 16 -9.96 -1.00 7.03
N ASP A 17 -8.85 -1.59 6.57
CA ASP A 17 -7.50 -1.43 7.15
C ASP A 17 -7.12 0.06 7.32
N TYR A 18 -7.72 0.95 6.54
CA TYR A 18 -7.48 2.39 6.62
C TYR A 18 -7.67 2.97 8.02
N LEU A 19 -8.71 2.54 8.77
CA LEU A 19 -8.99 3.12 10.09
C LEU A 19 -7.89 2.78 11.10
N PHE A 20 -7.43 1.52 11.09
CA PHE A 20 -6.33 1.07 11.93
C PHE A 20 -4.99 1.72 11.52
N LEU A 21 -4.75 1.80 10.21
CA LEU A 21 -3.48 2.30 9.69
C LEU A 21 -3.35 3.81 9.77
N LYS A 22 -4.45 4.57 9.80
CA LYS A 22 -4.42 6.03 9.88
C LYS A 22 -3.71 6.54 11.13
N ASP A 23 -3.93 5.91 12.28
CA ASP A 23 -3.30 6.33 13.54
C ASP A 23 -1.81 6.00 13.54
N ILE A 24 -1.42 4.84 13.01
CA ILE A 24 -0.02 4.44 12.83
C ILE A 24 0.66 5.37 11.82
N ALA A 25 0.01 5.64 10.70
CA ALA A 25 0.52 6.50 9.64
C ALA A 25 0.77 7.92 10.15
N LYS A 26 -0.17 8.47 10.93
CA LYS A 26 -0.01 9.78 11.57
C LYS A 26 1.13 9.78 12.60
N LYS A 27 1.25 8.72 13.40
CA LYS A 27 2.29 8.61 14.43
C LYS A 27 3.70 8.54 13.85
N TYR A 28 3.88 7.83 12.74
CA TYR A 28 5.20 7.59 12.13
C TYR A 28 5.44 8.40 10.85
N ASN A 29 4.55 9.33 10.51
CA ASN A 29 4.61 10.14 9.29
C ASN A 29 4.76 9.29 8.01
N ILE A 30 3.97 8.21 7.93
CA ILE A 30 3.93 7.28 6.79
C ILE A 30 2.81 7.71 5.85
N GLU A 31 3.06 7.65 4.55
CA GLU A 31 2.06 7.99 3.54
C GLU A 31 1.10 6.81 3.32
N ILE A 32 -0.20 7.09 3.33
CA ILE A 32 -1.28 6.15 2.99
C ILE A 32 -2.23 6.79 1.98
N THR A 33 -2.85 5.98 1.15
CA THR A 33 -3.70 6.45 0.04
C THR A 33 -5.17 6.12 0.29
N GLY A 34 -6.07 7.08 0.07
CA GLY A 34 -7.51 6.88 0.25
C GLY A 34 -8.25 6.40 -1.01
N SER A 35 -7.61 6.40 -2.17
CA SER A 35 -8.20 5.97 -3.44
C SER A 35 -7.22 5.15 -4.28
N ILE A 36 -7.75 4.32 -5.17
CA ILE A 36 -6.93 3.53 -6.10
C ILE A 36 -6.07 4.41 -7.02
N SER A 37 -6.59 5.58 -7.41
CA SER A 37 -5.86 6.53 -8.25
C SER A 37 -4.62 7.06 -7.54
N ASP A 38 -4.75 7.36 -6.24
CA ASP A 38 -3.63 7.83 -5.44
C ASP A 38 -2.64 6.71 -5.17
N THR A 39 -3.11 5.48 -4.94
CA THR A 39 -2.25 4.29 -4.83
C THR A 39 -1.39 4.12 -6.08
N LEU A 40 -1.98 4.16 -7.28
CA LEU A 40 -1.23 4.01 -8.53
C LEU A 40 -0.19 5.13 -8.72
N LYS A 41 -0.50 6.36 -8.33
CA LYS A 41 0.46 7.48 -8.34
C LYS A 41 1.60 7.27 -7.33
N ALA A 42 1.31 6.71 -6.16
CA ALA A 42 2.32 6.41 -5.14
C ALA A 42 3.29 5.34 -5.62
N TYR A 43 2.80 4.24 -6.24
CA TYR A 43 3.65 3.16 -6.74
C TYR A 43 4.71 3.63 -7.74
N LYS A 44 4.39 4.59 -8.61
CA LYS A 44 5.35 5.17 -9.57
C LYS A 44 6.54 5.88 -8.93
N LYS A 45 6.47 6.20 -7.63
CA LYS A 45 7.50 6.90 -6.87
C LYS A 45 8.29 5.97 -5.94
N LEU A 46 7.98 4.68 -5.93
CA LEU A 46 8.63 3.72 -5.02
C LEU A 46 9.93 3.20 -5.62
N ASP A 47 10.97 3.15 -4.80
CA ASP A 47 12.26 2.58 -5.18
C ASP A 47 12.31 1.06 -4.92
N TYR A 48 11.52 0.57 -3.97
CA TYR A 48 11.49 -0.83 -3.55
C TYR A 48 10.16 -1.19 -2.88
N VAL A 49 9.71 -2.44 -3.00
CA VAL A 49 8.50 -2.94 -2.34
C VAL A 49 8.80 -4.20 -1.52
N ILE A 50 8.35 -4.24 -0.27
CA ILE A 50 8.34 -5.46 0.55
C ILE A 50 6.90 -5.75 0.92
N GLY A 51 6.40 -6.95 0.62
CA GLY A 51 5.03 -7.27 0.99
C GLY A 51 4.54 -8.67 0.64
N MET A 52 3.38 -9.00 1.19
CA MET A 52 2.68 -10.28 0.98
C MET A 52 1.49 -10.14 0.03
N ARG A 53 1.07 -8.90 -0.28
CA ARG A 53 -0.18 -8.65 -1.01
C ARG A 53 0.02 -8.86 -2.50
N PHE A 54 -0.68 -9.84 -3.07
CA PHE A 54 -0.58 -10.19 -4.50
C PHE A 54 -0.67 -8.98 -5.44
N HIS A 55 -1.68 -8.13 -5.28
CA HIS A 55 -1.85 -6.95 -6.14
C HIS A 55 -0.69 -5.93 -6.03
N SER A 56 -0.07 -5.82 -4.86
CA SER A 56 1.11 -4.99 -4.66
C SER A 56 2.32 -5.54 -5.43
N LEU A 57 2.47 -6.86 -5.44
CA LEU A 57 3.53 -7.53 -6.21
C LEU A 57 3.30 -7.40 -7.72
N VAL A 58 2.06 -7.56 -8.19
CA VAL A 58 1.69 -7.34 -9.60
C VAL A 58 2.02 -5.90 -10.02
N LEU A 59 1.67 -4.89 -9.21
CA LEU A 59 2.01 -3.50 -9.51
C LEU A 59 3.52 -3.26 -9.53
N SER A 60 4.27 -3.92 -8.66
CA SER A 60 5.74 -3.84 -8.64
C SER A 60 6.32 -4.37 -9.94
N ILE A 61 5.80 -5.48 -10.47
CA ILE A 61 6.19 -6.02 -11.78
C ILE A 61 5.82 -5.05 -12.90
N VAL A 62 4.59 -4.52 -12.91
CA VAL A 62 4.09 -3.60 -13.96
C VAL A 62 4.93 -2.31 -14.04
N TYR A 63 5.35 -1.77 -12.90
CA TYR A 63 6.17 -0.56 -12.84
C TYR A 63 7.67 -0.82 -12.79
N ASN A 64 8.09 -2.08 -12.93
CA ASN A 64 9.50 -2.49 -12.90
C ASN A 64 10.23 -2.07 -11.61
N ILE A 65 9.53 -2.13 -10.48
CA ILE A 65 10.01 -1.79 -9.15
C ILE A 65 10.59 -3.07 -8.51
N PRO A 66 11.84 -3.06 -8.04
CA PRO A 66 12.41 -4.19 -7.29
C PRO A 66 11.56 -4.52 -6.05
N PHE A 67 11.32 -5.80 -5.80
CA PHE A 67 10.49 -6.21 -4.66
C PHE A 67 10.97 -7.49 -3.97
N LEU A 68 10.62 -7.61 -2.67
CA LEU A 68 10.70 -8.83 -1.89
C LEU A 68 9.28 -9.32 -1.60
N ALA A 69 8.92 -10.44 -2.24
CA ALA A 69 7.66 -11.12 -1.97
C ALA A 69 7.80 -11.98 -0.71
N LEU A 70 6.86 -11.83 0.21
CA LEU A 70 6.74 -12.63 1.41
C LEU A 70 5.52 -13.54 1.27
N SER A 71 5.66 -14.84 1.58
CA SER A 71 4.52 -15.77 1.68
C SER A 71 3.94 -15.74 3.10
N TYR A 72 2.62 -15.88 3.21
CA TYR A 72 1.93 -16.13 4.48
C TYR A 72 1.15 -17.44 4.39
#